data_AF-A0A7J5V3E5-F1
#
_entry.id   AF-A0A7J5V3E5-F1
#
_cell.length_a   1.000
_cell.length_b   1.000
_cell.length_c   1.000
_cell.angle_alpha   90.00
_cell.angle_beta   90.00
_cell.angle_gamma   90.00
#
_symmetry.space_group_name_H-M   'P 1'
#
loop_
_entity.id
_entity.type
_entity.pdbx_description
1 polymer ?
#
loop_
_entity_poly.entity_id
_entity_poly.type
_entity_poly.pdbx_seq_one_letter_code
_entity_poly.pdbx_strand_id
1 'polypeptide(L)'
;MKKLSFILLSILLFTACIKQDPPVEGLYLGTFAGRCIVNDDTIKITRTVYIQIISSSDKELALYHSENGDSGLESVVQLDGKNINGIIKTGTSRGGYDETNSFYLITHKDIDIIGRWEKLEGEYVITGGFESIFHYYHTGDSINADFPVNGWFTIKPRKE
;
A
#
# COMPACT_ATOMS: atom_id res chain seq x y z
N MET A 1 21.63 22.60 57.06
CA MET A 1 22.01 21.97 55.77
C MET A 1 20.75 21.40 55.11
N LYS A 2 20.09 22.14 54.22
CA LYS A 2 18.93 21.67 53.43
C LYS A 2 18.90 22.44 52.10
N LYS A 3 19.68 21.96 51.11
CA LYS A 3 19.64 22.41 49.70
C LYS A 3 20.10 21.24 48.82
N LEU A 4 19.29 20.20 48.69
CA LEU A 4 19.59 19.05 47.82
C LEU A 4 18.30 18.29 47.51
N SER A 5 17.32 18.95 46.89
CA SER A 5 16.13 18.23 46.39
C SER A 5 15.48 18.81 45.13
N PHE A 6 16.01 19.88 44.53
CA PHE A 6 15.36 20.50 43.35
C PHE A 6 15.98 20.13 41.99
N ILE A 7 17.07 19.37 41.95
CA ILE A 7 17.74 19.02 40.68
C ILE A 7 17.20 17.71 40.07
N LEU A 8 16.54 16.85 40.86
CA LEU A 8 15.98 15.60 40.33
C LEU A 8 14.65 15.78 39.57
N LEU A 9 13.95 16.91 39.72
CA LEU A 9 12.65 17.13 39.08
C LEU A 9 12.77 17.67 37.64
N SER A 10 13.95 18.18 37.24
CA SER A 10 14.20 18.71 35.90
C SER A 10 14.66 17.66 34.87
N ILE A 11 14.93 16.42 35.29
CA ILE A 11 15.38 15.34 34.38
C ILE A 11 14.19 14.50 33.88
N LEU A 12 13.04 14.53 34.55
CA LEU A 12 11.87 13.71 34.18
C LEU A 12 10.95 14.34 33.11
N LEU A 13 11.21 15.57 32.67
CA LEU A 13 10.44 16.24 31.60
C LEU A 13 11.11 16.19 30.22
N PHE A 14 12.24 15.46 30.10
CA PHE A 14 12.85 15.10 28.82
C PHE A 14 12.48 13.68 28.39
N THR A 15 11.25 13.23 28.66
CA THR A 15 10.59 12.36 27.67
C THR A 15 10.27 13.25 26.47
N ALA A 16 11.33 13.56 25.73
CA ALA A 16 11.26 14.06 24.39
C ALA A 16 10.12 13.31 23.70
N CYS A 17 9.26 14.04 22.99
CA CYS A 17 8.59 13.46 21.85
C CYS A 17 9.68 12.84 20.99
N ILE A 18 10.02 11.57 21.23
CA ILE A 18 10.82 10.77 20.34
C ILE A 18 9.91 10.74 19.12
N LYS A 19 10.25 11.59 18.15
CA LYS A 19 9.66 11.59 16.84
C LYS A 19 10.07 10.22 16.30
N GLN A 20 9.22 9.24 16.57
CA GLN A 20 9.44 7.88 16.15
C GLN A 20 9.42 7.98 14.64
N ASP A 21 10.58 7.78 14.03
CA ASP A 21 10.71 7.75 12.58
C ASP A 21 9.83 6.60 12.06
N PRO A 22 9.22 6.75 10.88
CA PRO A 22 8.46 5.67 10.29
C PRO A 22 9.33 4.40 10.27
N PRO A 23 8.81 3.24 10.69
CA PRO A 23 9.51 1.99 10.49
C PRO A 23 9.67 1.80 8.99
N VAL A 24 10.89 1.51 8.55
CA VAL A 24 11.25 1.60 7.13
C VAL A 24 11.77 0.31 6.53
N GLU A 25 12.11 -0.70 7.32
CA GLU A 25 12.44 -2.03 6.82
C GLU A 25 11.57 -3.06 7.54
N GLY A 26 11.15 -4.10 6.82
CA GLY A 26 10.35 -5.18 7.38
C GLY A 26 9.18 -5.62 6.49
N LEU A 27 8.33 -6.46 7.05
CA LEU A 27 7.15 -7.00 6.38
C LEU A 27 5.92 -6.14 6.66
N TYR A 28 5.14 -5.92 5.62
CA TYR A 28 3.95 -5.09 5.60
C TYR A 28 2.83 -5.82 4.85
N LEU A 29 1.60 -5.42 5.17
CA LEU A 29 0.40 -5.83 4.49
C LEU A 29 -0.25 -4.61 3.85
N GLY A 30 -0.25 -4.56 2.53
CA GLY A 30 -0.97 -3.58 1.73
C GLY A 30 -2.41 -4.04 1.48
N THR A 31 -3.38 -3.18 1.72
CA THR A 31 -4.76 -3.34 1.28
C THR A 31 -5.07 -2.27 0.25
N PHE A 32 -5.43 -2.67 -0.95
CA PHE A 32 -5.78 -1.79 -2.07
C PHE A 32 -7.26 -1.98 -2.39
N ALA A 33 -8.02 -0.89 -2.43
CA ALA A 33 -9.43 -0.91 -2.74
C ALA A 33 -9.76 0.15 -3.78
N GLY A 34 -10.37 -0.26 -4.89
CA GLY A 34 -10.70 0.60 -6.01
C GLY A 34 -12.00 0.16 -6.68
N ARG A 35 -12.38 0.92 -7.71
CA ARG A 35 -13.53 0.58 -8.55
C ARG A 35 -13.32 1.04 -9.98
N CYS A 36 -13.96 0.34 -10.91
CA CYS A 36 -14.19 0.82 -12.27
C CYS A 36 -15.68 0.65 -12.64
N ILE A 37 -16.08 1.30 -13.73
CA ILE A 37 -17.41 1.19 -14.31
C ILE A 37 -17.25 0.49 -15.66
N VAL A 38 -17.98 -0.61 -15.85
CA VAL A 38 -18.01 -1.41 -17.09
C VAL A 38 -19.46 -1.53 -17.50
N ASN A 39 -19.86 -0.96 -18.65
CA ASN A 39 -21.24 -1.03 -19.15
C ASN A 39 -22.31 -0.73 -18.08
N ASP A 40 -22.13 0.38 -17.36
CA ASP A 40 -22.98 0.84 -16.24
C ASP A 40 -22.90 0.00 -14.95
N ASP A 41 -22.22 -1.14 -14.96
CA ASP A 41 -21.95 -1.93 -13.76
C ASP A 41 -20.72 -1.40 -13.02
N THR A 42 -20.84 -1.30 -11.69
CA THR A 42 -19.70 -0.96 -10.84
C THR A 42 -18.96 -2.22 -10.41
N ILE A 43 -17.75 -2.40 -10.91
CA ILE A 43 -16.85 -3.45 -10.46
C ILE A 43 -16.02 -2.91 -9.30
N LYS A 44 -16.12 -3.57 -8.14
CA LYS A 44 -15.30 -3.28 -6.96
C LYS A 44 -14.11 -4.22 -6.91
N ILE A 45 -12.94 -3.66 -6.62
CA ILE A 45 -11.68 -4.40 -6.53
C ILE A 45 -11.14 -4.19 -5.11
N THR A 46 -10.93 -5.29 -4.38
CA THR A 46 -10.22 -5.29 -3.10
C THR A 46 -9.10 -6.31 -3.18
N ARG A 47 -7.89 -5.90 -2.83
CA ARG A 47 -6.68 -6.72 -2.91
C ARG A 47 -5.84 -6.58 -1.66
N THR A 48 -5.20 -7.67 -1.30
CA THR A 48 -4.22 -7.73 -0.22
C THR A 48 -2.89 -8.14 -0.80
N VAL A 49 -1.86 -7.34 -0.55
CA VAL A 49 -0.51 -7.47 -1.10
C VAL A 49 0.47 -7.61 0.06
N TYR A 50 1.34 -8.61 0.02
CA TYR A 50 2.47 -8.68 0.95
C TYR A 50 3.58 -7.79 0.40
N ILE A 51 4.00 -6.83 1.21
CA ILE A 51 5.03 -5.86 0.83
C ILE A 51 6.16 -5.98 1.84
N GLN A 52 7.37 -6.20 1.37
CA GLN A 52 8.57 -6.09 2.16
C GLN A 52 9.28 -4.80 1.77
N ILE A 53 9.48 -3.90 2.73
CA ILE A 53 10.39 -2.79 2.50
C ILE A 53 11.79 -3.32 2.78
N ILE A 54 12.61 -3.39 1.74
CA ILE A 54 13.94 -4.00 1.76
C ILE A 54 15.05 -2.97 1.99
N SER A 55 14.77 -1.70 1.72
CA SER A 55 15.67 -0.60 2.02
C SER A 55 14.90 0.72 2.01
N SER A 56 15.39 1.68 2.80
CA SER A 56 14.89 3.05 2.82
C SER A 56 16.03 4.03 2.94
N SER A 57 15.90 5.14 2.23
CA SER A 57 16.73 6.34 2.40
C SER A 57 15.85 7.55 2.70
N ASP A 58 16.43 8.75 2.68
CA ASP A 58 15.70 10.02 2.75
C ASP A 58 14.97 10.36 1.43
N LYS A 59 15.27 9.65 0.34
CA LYS A 59 14.76 9.93 -1.02
C LYS A 59 13.98 8.80 -1.64
N GLU A 60 14.17 7.57 -1.20
CA GLU A 60 13.60 6.40 -1.87
C GLU A 60 13.25 5.28 -0.89
N LEU A 61 12.19 4.53 -1.21
CA LEU A 61 11.88 3.22 -0.63
C LEU A 61 12.05 2.15 -1.71
N ALA A 62 12.85 1.13 -1.42
CA ALA A 62 12.91 -0.09 -2.21
C ALA A 62 11.96 -1.12 -1.60
N LEU A 63 11.10 -1.66 -2.44
CA LEU A 63 9.99 -2.50 -2.06
C LEU A 63 10.04 -3.82 -2.84
N TYR A 64 9.78 -4.92 -2.16
CA TYR A 64 9.56 -6.23 -2.75
C TYR A 64 8.12 -6.65 -2.48
N HIS A 65 7.38 -7.01 -3.52
CA HIS A 65 5.93 -7.24 -3.44
C HIS A 65 5.61 -8.65 -3.89
N SER A 66 4.84 -9.40 -3.10
CA SER A 66 4.35 -10.72 -3.49
C SER A 66 2.85 -10.82 -3.24
N GLU A 67 2.15 -11.44 -4.19
CA GLU A 67 0.75 -11.78 -4.09
C GLU A 67 0.61 -13.29 -4.33
N ASN A 68 -0.18 -13.97 -3.51
CA ASN A 68 -0.56 -15.37 -3.68
C ASN A 68 0.61 -16.38 -3.88
N GLY A 69 1.82 -16.08 -3.40
CA GLY A 69 2.98 -16.96 -3.49
C GLY A 69 3.79 -16.84 -4.79
N ASP A 70 3.49 -15.85 -5.63
CA ASP A 70 4.28 -15.56 -6.84
C ASP A 70 5.67 -15.00 -6.51
N SER A 71 6.59 -15.19 -7.45
CA SER A 71 7.92 -14.57 -7.44
C SER A 71 7.74 -13.05 -7.41
N GLY A 72 8.07 -12.44 -6.27
CA GLY A 72 7.77 -11.05 -6.02
C GLY A 72 8.49 -10.07 -6.95
N LEU A 73 7.89 -8.91 -7.13
CA LEU A 73 8.37 -7.84 -8.01
C LEU A 73 9.01 -6.74 -7.18
N GLU A 74 10.12 -6.22 -7.69
CA GLU A 74 10.83 -5.09 -7.08
C GLU A 74 10.32 -3.75 -7.63
N SER A 75 10.07 -2.82 -6.72
CA SER A 75 9.66 -1.45 -7.02
C SER A 75 10.51 -0.46 -6.23
N VAL A 76 10.78 0.71 -6.82
CA VAL A 76 11.40 1.84 -6.11
C VAL A 76 10.45 3.02 -6.21
N VAL A 77 10.11 3.58 -5.07
CA VAL A 77 9.25 4.77 -4.97
C VAL A 77 10.02 5.91 -4.33
N GLN A 78 9.72 7.12 -4.76
CA GLN A 78 10.39 8.34 -4.32
C GLN A 78 9.75 8.89 -3.05
N LEU A 79 10.57 9.49 -2.20
CA LEU A 79 10.20 10.13 -0.94
C LEU A 79 10.43 11.63 -1.01
N ASP A 80 9.45 12.39 -0.51
CA ASP A 80 9.57 13.80 -0.21
C ASP A 80 9.07 14.05 1.22
N GLY A 81 10.00 13.90 2.17
CA GLY A 81 9.70 13.93 3.60
C GLY A 81 8.77 12.79 4.00
N LYS A 82 7.49 13.10 4.20
CA LYS A 82 6.46 12.09 4.52
C LYS A 82 5.71 11.59 3.31
N ASN A 83 5.84 12.26 2.16
CA ASN A 83 5.11 11.93 0.94
C ASN A 83 5.85 10.83 0.19
N ILE A 84 5.09 9.98 -0.49
CA ILE A 84 5.56 8.88 -1.31
C ILE A 84 4.93 9.02 -2.69
N ASN A 85 5.74 8.94 -3.74
CA ASN A 85 5.29 8.95 -5.12
C ASN A 85 6.08 7.92 -5.93
N GLY A 86 5.39 7.11 -6.72
CA GLY A 86 6.07 6.22 -7.65
C GLY A 86 5.14 5.16 -8.20
N ILE A 87 5.75 4.15 -8.82
CA ILE A 87 5.04 3.02 -9.39
C ILE A 87 5.35 1.80 -8.55
N ILE A 88 4.29 1.15 -8.06
CA ILE A 88 4.38 -0.19 -7.49
C ILE A 88 4.09 -1.19 -8.60
N LYS A 89 5.05 -2.09 -8.82
CA LYS A 89 4.89 -3.25 -9.68
C LYS A 89 4.15 -4.35 -8.92
N THR A 90 3.06 -4.80 -9.49
CA THR A 90 2.25 -5.94 -9.08
C THR A 90 2.04 -6.85 -10.29
N GLY A 91 1.47 -8.02 -10.11
CA GLY A 91 1.05 -8.85 -11.23
C GLY A 91 0.05 -9.85 -10.70
N THR A 92 -1.22 -9.68 -11.05
CA THR A 92 -2.25 -10.64 -10.60
C THR A 92 -3.33 -10.80 -11.64
N SER A 93 -3.67 -12.05 -11.88
CA SER A 93 -4.90 -12.45 -12.56
C SER A 93 -5.84 -13.06 -11.54
N ARG A 94 -7.12 -12.70 -11.60
CA ARG A 94 -8.20 -13.29 -10.82
C ARG A 94 -9.29 -13.75 -11.77
N GLY A 95 -9.45 -15.06 -11.90
CA GLY A 95 -10.61 -15.63 -12.59
C GLY A 95 -11.84 -15.66 -11.67
N GLY A 96 -13.03 -15.55 -12.26
CA GLY A 96 -14.30 -15.84 -11.62
C GLY A 96 -15.28 -16.46 -12.62
N TYR A 97 -16.33 -17.07 -12.10
CA TYR A 97 -17.37 -17.71 -12.90
C TYR A 97 -18.73 -17.27 -12.38
N ASP A 98 -19.68 -17.02 -13.27
CA ASP A 98 -21.11 -17.09 -12.97
C ASP A 98 -21.71 -18.39 -13.52
N GLU A 99 -23.02 -18.59 -13.35
CA GLU A 99 -23.71 -19.84 -13.71
C GLU A 99 -23.59 -20.24 -15.19
N THR A 100 -23.25 -19.31 -16.09
CA THR A 100 -23.20 -19.53 -17.54
C THR A 100 -21.91 -19.05 -18.20
N ASN A 101 -21.18 -18.14 -17.56
CA ASN A 101 -20.06 -17.44 -18.15
C ASN A 101 -18.82 -17.49 -17.26
N SER A 102 -17.67 -17.48 -17.90
CA SER A 102 -16.39 -17.24 -17.24
C SER A 102 -15.97 -15.79 -17.45
N PHE A 103 -15.39 -15.20 -16.41
CA PHE A 103 -14.76 -13.89 -16.50
C PHE A 103 -13.36 -13.92 -15.93
N TYR A 104 -12.46 -13.19 -16.56
CA TYR A 104 -11.08 -13.07 -16.16
C TYR A 104 -10.78 -11.60 -15.92
N LEU A 105 -10.36 -11.31 -14.69
CA LEU A 105 -9.94 -10.00 -14.24
C LEU A 105 -8.41 -10.02 -14.24
N ILE A 106 -7.75 -9.26 -15.11
CA ILE A 106 -6.29 -9.10 -15.09
C ILE A 106 -6.03 -7.64 -14.72
N THR A 107 -5.41 -7.40 -13.57
CA THR A 107 -4.92 -6.04 -13.29
C THR A 107 -3.51 -5.91 -13.86
N HIS A 108 -3.26 -4.84 -14.62
CA HIS A 108 -1.94 -4.60 -15.18
C HIS A 108 -0.87 -4.47 -14.10
N LYS A 109 0.36 -4.68 -14.55
CA LYS A 109 1.50 -4.89 -13.67
C LYS A 109 1.98 -3.63 -12.95
N ASP A 110 1.56 -2.46 -13.38
CA ASP A 110 2.04 -1.20 -12.81
C ASP A 110 0.86 -0.45 -12.17
N ILE A 111 1.04 -0.06 -10.91
CA ILE A 111 0.12 0.78 -10.15
C ILE A 111 0.85 2.08 -9.82
N ASP A 112 0.36 3.18 -10.35
CA ASP A 112 0.79 4.51 -9.95
C ASP A 112 0.25 4.79 -8.55
N ILE A 113 1.13 5.18 -7.63
CA ILE A 113 0.75 5.51 -6.25
C ILE A 113 1.17 6.91 -5.86
N ILE A 114 0.27 7.57 -5.14
CA ILE A 114 0.55 8.82 -4.42
C ILE A 114 0.09 8.60 -2.99
N GLY A 115 1.04 8.57 -2.07
CA GLY A 115 0.77 8.26 -0.67
C GLY A 115 1.60 9.08 0.29
N ARG A 116 1.47 8.74 1.57
CA ARG A 116 2.19 9.39 2.66
C ARG A 116 2.24 8.51 3.90
N TRP A 117 3.25 8.74 4.72
CA TRP A 117 3.33 8.21 6.08
C TRP A 117 2.35 8.92 7.01
N GLU A 118 1.51 8.15 7.67
CA GLU A 118 0.52 8.61 8.65
C GLU A 118 0.60 7.78 9.93
N LYS A 119 0.15 8.38 11.04
CA LYS A 119 0.00 7.66 12.30
C LYS A 119 -1.49 7.42 12.53
N LEU A 120 -1.94 6.18 12.38
CA LEU A 120 -3.32 5.75 12.61
C LEU A 120 -3.35 4.79 13.80
N GLU A 121 -4.23 5.05 14.77
CA GLU A 121 -4.43 4.16 15.94
C GLU A 121 -3.14 3.83 16.72
N GLY A 122 -2.16 4.75 16.69
CA GLY A 122 -0.87 4.58 17.36
C GLY A 122 0.21 3.92 16.51
N GLU A 123 -0.11 3.45 15.30
CA GLU A 123 0.80 2.78 14.37
C GLU A 123 1.15 3.68 13.18
N TYR A 124 2.38 3.58 12.70
CA TYR A 124 2.76 4.20 11.43
C TYR A 124 2.34 3.32 10.26
N VAL A 125 1.63 3.91 9.32
CA VAL A 125 1.11 3.27 8.11
C VAL A 125 1.41 4.15 6.90
N ILE A 126 1.38 3.55 5.71
CA ILE A 126 1.36 4.31 4.46
C ILE A 126 -0.08 4.31 3.94
N THR A 127 -0.62 5.48 3.66
CA THR A 127 -1.94 5.63 3.04
C THR A 127 -1.82 6.47 1.78
N GLY A 128 -2.69 6.22 0.80
CA GLY A 128 -2.64 6.98 -0.43
C GLY A 128 -3.74 6.62 -1.41
N GLY A 129 -3.71 7.32 -2.55
CA GLY A 129 -4.47 6.99 -3.74
C GLY A 129 -3.63 6.17 -4.70
N PHE A 130 -4.29 5.39 -5.54
CA PHE A 130 -3.65 4.73 -6.66
C PHE A 130 -4.48 4.84 -7.92
N GLU A 131 -3.78 4.81 -9.06
CA GLU A 131 -4.34 4.67 -10.38
C GLU A 131 -3.73 3.43 -11.04
N SER A 132 -4.54 2.67 -11.77
CA SER A 132 -4.10 1.49 -12.49
C SER A 132 -5.02 1.20 -13.67
N ILE A 133 -4.55 0.34 -14.57
CA ILE A 133 -5.35 -0.18 -15.68
C ILE A 133 -5.78 -1.60 -15.36
N PHE A 134 -7.07 -1.83 -15.54
CA PHE A 134 -7.74 -3.08 -15.25
C PHE A 134 -8.27 -3.69 -16.53
N HIS A 135 -7.66 -4.79 -16.95
CA HIS A 135 -8.08 -5.56 -18.11
C HIS A 135 -9.21 -6.51 -17.72
N TYR A 136 -10.37 -6.32 -18.32
CA TYR A 136 -11.56 -7.12 -18.08
C TYR A 136 -11.90 -7.94 -19.31
N TYR A 137 -12.00 -9.25 -19.10
CA TYR A 137 -12.47 -10.19 -20.11
C TYR A 137 -13.71 -10.93 -19.62
N HIS A 138 -14.83 -10.80 -20.33
CA HIS A 138 -16.11 -11.47 -20.05
C HIS A 138 -16.55 -12.29 -21.26
N THR A 139 -16.66 -13.60 -21.11
CA THR A 139 -17.03 -14.49 -22.23
C THR A 139 -18.50 -14.36 -22.64
N GLY A 140 -19.40 -14.06 -21.71
CA GLY A 140 -20.84 -13.92 -21.99
C GLY A 140 -21.18 -12.67 -22.80
N ASP A 141 -20.51 -11.55 -22.50
CA ASP A 141 -20.78 -10.25 -23.12
C ASP A 141 -19.77 -9.91 -24.22
N SER A 142 -18.84 -10.82 -24.52
CA SER A 142 -17.72 -10.59 -25.46
C SER A 142 -16.91 -9.33 -25.14
N ILE A 143 -16.79 -8.98 -23.87
CA ILE A 143 -16.00 -7.82 -23.44
C ILE A 143 -14.54 -8.25 -23.32
N ASN A 144 -13.67 -7.48 -23.95
CA ASN A 144 -12.22 -7.59 -23.84
C ASN A 144 -11.65 -6.16 -23.90
N ALA A 145 -11.50 -5.52 -22.74
CA ALA A 145 -11.19 -4.10 -22.68
C ALA A 145 -10.45 -3.70 -21.41
N ASP A 146 -9.76 -2.57 -21.50
CA ASP A 146 -9.03 -1.94 -20.40
C ASP A 146 -9.87 -0.84 -19.78
N PHE A 147 -9.96 -0.85 -18.45
CA PHE A 147 -10.72 0.11 -17.67
C PHE A 147 -9.80 0.79 -16.65
N PRO A 148 -9.85 2.13 -16.54
CA PRO A 148 -9.13 2.83 -15.49
C PRO A 148 -9.74 2.47 -14.13
N VAL A 149 -8.88 2.13 -13.18
CA VAL A 149 -9.25 1.91 -11.78
C VAL A 149 -8.53 2.94 -10.95
N ASN A 150 -9.34 3.72 -10.24
CA ASN A 150 -8.85 4.61 -9.20
C ASN A 150 -9.28 4.04 -7.85
N GLY A 151 -8.40 4.17 -6.87
CA GLY A 151 -8.65 3.64 -5.55
C GLY A 151 -7.79 4.27 -4.48
N TRP A 152 -7.85 3.66 -3.32
CA TRP A 152 -7.08 4.01 -2.15
C TRP A 152 -6.37 2.77 -1.62
N PHE A 153 -5.30 2.99 -0.88
CA PHE A 153 -4.57 1.92 -0.24
C PHE A 153 -4.18 2.26 1.19
N THR A 154 -3.90 1.22 1.96
CA THR A 154 -3.27 1.29 3.27
C THR A 154 -2.25 0.18 3.40
N ILE A 155 -1.02 0.51 3.74
CA ILE A 155 0.08 -0.44 3.99
C ILE A 155 0.42 -0.35 5.47
N LYS A 156 0.23 -1.46 6.19
CA LYS A 156 0.47 -1.55 7.63
C LYS A 156 1.64 -2.49 7.93
N PRO A 157 2.44 -2.23 8.98
CA PRO A 157 3.41 -3.21 9.46
C PRO A 157 2.70 -4.53 9.77
N ARG A 158 3.27 -5.64 9.30
CA ARG A 158 2.79 -6.97 9.63
C ARG A 158 3.34 -7.34 11.00
N LYS A 159 2.49 -7.26 12.03
CA LYS A 159 2.82 -7.82 13.35
C LYS A 159 2.83 -9.34 13.23
N GLU A 160 3.95 -9.95 13.59
CA GLU A 160 4.06 -11.41 13.77
C GLU A 160 3.16 -11.90 14.91
#